data_AF-A0A839RPZ1-F1
#
_entry.id   AF-A0A839RPZ1-F1
#
_cell.length_a   1.000
_cell.length_b   1.000
_cell.length_c   1.000
_cell.angle_alpha   90.00
_cell.angle_beta   90.00
_cell.angle_gamma   90.00
#
_symmetry.space_group_name_H-M   'P 1'
#
loop_
_entity.id
_entity.type
_entity.pdbx_description
1 polymer ?
#
loop_
_entity_poly.entity_id
_entity_poly.type
_entity_poly.pdbx_seq_one_letter_code
_entity_poly.pdbx_strand_id
1 'polypeptide(L)'
;MTHRNSHSSSAGTARWGISLIAIAATVPYLALKAHWLFGGRIGLNDPEFGTGTIMLALNAVTAAMEIVAVVLALAFVTAWGRRLPSLLVVAPMWVATGLLGQILITLPIQLAIGATSEPAVDEHLADPPIESWVFAVVYAGFAVLGIFLIAGFALYARERWSASQKWAEGLAEGRRVGPVEFTAFILPIALAVASTVHLMTADRADLGRLIGEIIVFTIAAVSAMALALGRPQSLRRWVAIASAFFSSGALASWGCYLLVVLLVPKDLTAENSVTAGAIAMAALKALAGFCCAAVLARALDPDGSRHGYGGDHTSSGVQSSRLTTTN
;
A
#
# COMPACT_ATOMS: atom_id res chain seq x y z
N MET A 1 -25.08 -2.55 -39.97
CA MET A 1 -24.61 -1.55 -38.98
C MET A 1 -25.44 -1.71 -37.70
N THR A 2 -25.03 -2.52 -36.71
CA THR A 2 -25.64 -2.55 -35.35
C THR A 2 -25.01 -3.65 -34.47
N HIS A 3 -23.70 -3.59 -34.21
CA HIS A 3 -23.09 -4.54 -33.24
C HIS A 3 -22.01 -3.96 -32.33
N ARG A 4 -21.83 -2.62 -32.31
CA ARG A 4 -20.74 -1.97 -31.55
C ARG A 4 -21.14 -1.28 -30.24
N ASN A 5 -22.43 -1.27 -29.88
CA ASN A 5 -22.93 -0.43 -28.77
C ASN A 5 -23.28 -1.19 -27.48
N SER A 6 -23.33 -2.52 -27.47
CA SER A 6 -23.68 -3.28 -26.24
C SER A 6 -22.50 -3.54 -25.31
N HIS A 7 -21.27 -3.57 -25.83
CA HIS A 7 -20.07 -3.84 -25.03
C HIS A 7 -19.55 -2.60 -24.27
N SER A 8 -19.79 -1.39 -24.78
CA SER A 8 -19.38 -0.15 -24.11
C SER A 8 -20.29 0.21 -22.93
N SER A 9 -21.59 -0.06 -23.04
CA SER A 9 -22.56 0.19 -21.96
C SER A 9 -22.38 -0.79 -20.80
N SER A 10 -22.20 -2.08 -21.06
CA SER A 10 -22.02 -3.10 -20.01
C SER A 10 -20.73 -2.91 -19.21
N ALA A 11 -19.63 -2.54 -19.89
CA ALA A 11 -18.36 -2.22 -19.22
C ALA A 11 -18.47 -0.97 -18.34
N GLY A 12 -19.25 0.04 -18.77
CA GLY A 12 -19.57 1.20 -17.96
C GLY A 12 -20.35 0.84 -16.71
N THR A 13 -21.42 0.05 -16.86
CA THR A 13 -22.27 -0.41 -15.74
C THR A 13 -21.48 -1.23 -14.73
N ALA A 14 -20.62 -2.15 -15.19
CA ALA A 14 -19.80 -2.98 -14.29
C ALA A 14 -18.85 -2.13 -13.43
N ARG A 15 -18.26 -1.07 -13.98
CA ARG A 15 -17.36 -0.18 -13.22
C ARG A 15 -18.10 0.65 -12.20
N TRP A 16 -19.27 1.15 -12.54
CA TRP A 16 -20.15 1.80 -11.57
C TRP A 16 -20.53 0.84 -10.44
N GLY A 17 -20.86 -0.41 -10.77
CA GLY A 17 -21.10 -1.45 -9.76
C GLY A 17 -19.90 -1.65 -8.84
N ILE A 18 -18.68 -1.79 -9.39
CA ILE A 18 -17.45 -1.92 -8.61
C ILE A 18 -17.26 -0.73 -7.65
N SER A 19 -17.37 0.50 -8.16
CA SER A 19 -17.21 1.70 -7.33
C SER A 19 -18.29 1.83 -6.27
N LEU A 20 -19.55 1.51 -6.60
CA LEU A 20 -20.66 1.57 -5.64
C LEU A 20 -20.51 0.53 -4.53
N ILE A 21 -20.02 -0.68 -4.84
CA ILE A 21 -19.76 -1.71 -3.83
C ILE A 21 -18.60 -1.27 -2.92
N ALA A 22 -17.52 -0.70 -3.49
CA ALA A 22 -16.43 -0.14 -2.70
C ALA A 22 -16.94 0.95 -1.74
N ILE A 23 -17.79 1.87 -2.22
CA ILE A 23 -18.39 2.93 -1.39
C ILE A 23 -19.32 2.34 -0.32
N ALA A 24 -20.16 1.37 -0.67
CA ALA A 24 -21.06 0.73 0.30
C ALA A 24 -20.29 0.02 1.42
N ALA A 25 -19.13 -0.55 1.11
CA ALA A 25 -18.28 -1.23 2.09
C ALA A 25 -17.66 -0.28 3.14
N THR A 26 -17.52 1.01 2.85
CA THR A 26 -17.01 2.00 3.82
C THR A 26 -18.06 2.40 4.86
N VAL A 27 -19.35 2.27 4.52
CA VAL A 27 -20.47 2.82 5.31
C VAL A 27 -20.49 2.30 6.75
N PRO A 28 -20.38 0.99 7.03
CA PRO A 28 -20.47 0.50 8.41
C PRO A 28 -19.36 1.08 9.31
N TYR A 29 -18.12 1.08 8.81
CA TYR A 29 -16.98 1.58 9.57
C TYR A 29 -17.01 3.10 9.72
N LEU A 30 -17.38 3.83 8.67
CA LEU A 30 -17.52 5.28 8.72
C LEU A 30 -18.64 5.70 9.69
N ALA A 31 -19.75 4.94 9.74
CA ALA A 31 -20.82 5.16 10.70
C ALA A 31 -20.37 4.92 12.15
N LEU A 32 -19.61 3.86 12.41
CA LEU A 32 -19.01 3.60 13.72
C LEU A 32 -18.06 4.73 14.14
N LYS A 33 -17.14 5.13 13.25
CA LYS A 33 -16.21 6.24 13.53
C LYS A 33 -16.94 7.55 13.78
N ALA A 34 -17.93 7.89 12.96
CA ALA A 34 -18.75 9.08 13.20
C ALA A 34 -19.47 9.00 14.55
N HIS A 35 -20.08 7.86 14.87
CA HIS A 35 -20.74 7.64 16.15
C HIS A 35 -19.79 7.87 17.33
N TRP A 36 -18.59 7.29 17.31
CA TRP A 36 -17.58 7.49 18.36
C TRP A 36 -17.07 8.93 18.44
N LEU A 37 -16.88 9.61 17.29
CA LEU A 37 -16.46 11.01 17.25
C LEU A 37 -17.51 11.97 17.86
N PHE A 38 -18.79 11.61 17.80
CA PHE A 38 -19.88 12.35 18.45
C PHE A 38 -20.20 11.85 19.88
N GLY A 39 -19.30 11.06 20.47
CA GLY A 39 -19.38 10.60 21.86
C GLY A 39 -20.18 9.31 22.09
N GLY A 40 -20.71 8.72 21.01
CA GLY A 40 -21.39 7.44 21.04
C GLY A 40 -20.47 6.28 21.43
N ARG A 41 -21.06 5.19 21.96
CA ARG A 41 -20.33 4.07 22.58
C ARG A 41 -20.75 2.68 22.08
N ILE A 42 -21.50 2.61 20.98
CA ILE A 42 -21.88 1.32 20.37
C ILE A 42 -20.62 0.51 20.06
N GLY A 43 -20.60 -0.75 20.50
CA GLY A 43 -19.51 -1.70 20.23
C GLY A 43 -18.28 -1.56 21.13
N LEU A 44 -18.35 -0.74 22.19
CA LEU A 44 -17.28 -0.61 23.19
C LEU A 44 -17.72 -1.28 24.50
N ASN A 45 -16.89 -2.17 25.02
CA ASN A 45 -17.08 -2.75 26.35
C ASN A 45 -16.60 -1.80 27.45
N ASP A 46 -15.54 -1.02 27.15
CA ASP A 46 -15.00 0.01 28.03
C ASP A 46 -15.50 1.40 27.58
N PRO A 47 -16.37 2.08 28.37
CA PRO A 47 -16.86 3.41 28.04
C PRO A 47 -15.78 4.50 28.04
N GLU A 48 -14.68 4.30 28.79
CA GLU A 48 -13.55 5.25 28.85
C GLU A 48 -12.60 5.08 27.65
N PHE A 49 -12.64 3.91 27.00
CA PHE A 49 -11.85 3.62 25.81
C PHE A 49 -12.07 4.67 24.72
N GLY A 50 -10.98 5.26 24.26
CA GLY A 50 -10.96 6.22 23.17
C GLY A 50 -11.57 7.59 23.45
N THR A 51 -11.72 7.96 24.73
CA THR A 51 -12.07 9.32 25.16
C THR A 51 -10.90 10.31 25.04
N GLY A 52 -9.66 9.82 25.00
CA GLY A 52 -8.46 10.64 24.87
C GLY A 52 -8.39 11.44 23.56
N THR A 53 -7.84 12.65 23.62
CA THR A 53 -7.67 13.54 22.45
C THR A 53 -6.90 12.88 21.30
N ILE A 54 -5.95 12.00 21.62
CA ILE A 54 -5.17 11.31 20.60
C ILE A 54 -6.02 10.25 19.90
N MET A 55 -6.81 9.45 20.64
CA MET A 55 -7.72 8.50 20.01
C MET A 55 -8.79 9.21 19.18
N LEU A 56 -9.31 10.35 19.63
CA LEU A 56 -10.21 11.19 18.82
C LEU A 56 -9.55 11.57 17.49
N ALA A 57 -8.30 12.03 17.52
CA ALA A 57 -7.54 12.37 16.32
C ALA A 57 -7.33 11.15 15.41
N LEU A 58 -7.00 9.98 15.96
CA LEU A 58 -6.81 8.75 15.18
C LEU A 58 -8.12 8.24 14.56
N ASN A 59 -9.24 8.36 15.28
CA ASN A 59 -10.58 8.10 14.75
C ASN A 59 -10.91 9.06 13.59
N ALA A 60 -10.57 10.33 13.72
CA ALA A 60 -10.77 11.31 12.66
C ALA A 60 -9.89 11.02 11.43
N VAL A 61 -8.61 10.66 11.63
CA VAL A 61 -7.69 10.30 10.55
C VAL A 61 -8.18 9.05 9.80
N THR A 62 -8.59 8.00 10.52
CA THR A 62 -9.11 6.78 9.89
C THR A 62 -10.43 7.01 9.17
N ALA A 63 -11.33 7.86 9.71
CA ALA A 63 -12.53 8.29 8.99
C ALA A 63 -12.19 9.09 7.72
N ALA A 64 -11.19 9.97 7.78
CA ALA A 64 -10.73 10.72 6.61
C ALA A 64 -10.16 9.79 5.52
N MET A 65 -9.45 8.73 5.89
CA MET A 65 -8.96 7.72 4.95
C MET A 65 -10.11 7.01 4.21
N GLU A 66 -11.19 6.65 4.91
CA GLU A 66 -12.40 6.09 4.29
C GLU A 66 -13.06 7.07 3.30
N ILE A 67 -13.13 8.35 3.68
CA ILE A 67 -13.66 9.40 2.79
C ILE A 67 -12.79 9.51 1.53
N VAL A 68 -11.46 9.45 1.66
CA VAL A 68 -10.55 9.43 0.51
C VAL A 68 -10.82 8.21 -0.37
N ALA A 69 -11.07 7.02 0.21
CA ALA A 69 -11.43 5.83 -0.56
C ALA A 69 -12.73 6.02 -1.35
N VAL A 70 -13.76 6.64 -0.75
CA VAL A 70 -15.02 7.00 -1.44
C VAL A 70 -14.76 7.97 -2.61
N VAL A 71 -13.98 9.02 -2.37
CA VAL A 71 -13.63 10.01 -3.40
C VAL A 71 -12.86 9.35 -4.56
N LEU A 72 -11.94 8.43 -4.28
CA LEU A 72 -11.21 7.67 -5.29
C LEU A 72 -12.12 6.72 -6.08
N ALA A 73 -13.00 5.99 -5.40
CA ALA A 73 -13.97 5.12 -6.05
C ALA A 73 -14.86 5.90 -7.04
N LEU A 74 -15.30 7.11 -6.67
CA LEU A 74 -16.01 8.03 -7.56
C LEU A 74 -15.12 8.57 -8.67
N ALA A 75 -13.86 8.93 -8.38
CA ALA A 75 -12.91 9.41 -9.38
C ALA A 75 -12.68 8.38 -10.49
N PHE A 76 -12.71 7.07 -10.17
CA PHE A 76 -12.49 6.01 -11.15
C PHE A 76 -13.56 5.93 -12.24
N VAL A 77 -14.77 6.40 -11.96
CA VAL A 77 -15.95 6.28 -12.85
C VAL A 77 -16.45 7.62 -13.40
N THR A 78 -15.86 8.73 -12.97
CA THR A 78 -16.31 10.08 -13.34
C THR A 78 -15.33 10.80 -14.26
N ALA A 79 -15.83 11.77 -15.02
CA ALA A 79 -15.01 12.56 -15.94
C ALA A 79 -13.99 13.46 -15.22
N TRP A 80 -14.33 13.97 -14.03
CA TRP A 80 -13.42 14.82 -13.24
C TRP A 80 -12.24 14.02 -12.69
N GLY A 81 -12.44 12.76 -12.30
CA GLY A 81 -11.35 11.90 -11.84
C GLY A 81 -10.27 11.71 -12.89
N ARG A 82 -10.66 11.64 -14.17
CA ARG A 82 -9.72 11.63 -15.32
C ARG A 82 -8.92 12.93 -15.48
N ARG A 83 -9.25 14.01 -14.78
CA ARG A 83 -8.48 15.27 -14.81
C ARG A 83 -7.53 15.41 -13.62
N LEU A 84 -7.62 14.52 -12.63
CA LEU A 84 -6.76 14.59 -11.46
C LEU A 84 -5.28 14.39 -11.84
N PRO A 85 -4.36 15.15 -11.22
CA PRO A 85 -2.94 14.83 -11.20
C PRO A 85 -2.74 13.37 -10.80
N SER A 86 -1.87 12.64 -11.49
CA SER A 86 -1.63 11.20 -11.24
C SER A 86 -1.23 10.94 -9.80
N LEU A 87 -0.44 11.82 -9.20
CA LEU A 87 0.03 11.69 -7.81
C LEU A 87 -1.13 11.66 -6.81
N LEU A 88 -2.20 12.44 -7.02
CA LEU A 88 -3.38 12.46 -6.14
C LEU A 88 -4.21 11.17 -6.20
N VAL A 89 -3.97 10.31 -7.18
CA VAL A 89 -4.59 9.00 -7.27
C VAL A 89 -3.64 7.90 -6.84
N VAL A 90 -2.42 7.92 -7.39
CA VAL A 90 -1.42 6.86 -7.17
C VAL A 90 -0.94 6.83 -5.72
N ALA A 91 -0.68 7.97 -5.09
CA ALA A 91 -0.20 8.00 -3.71
C ALA A 91 -1.22 7.42 -2.70
N PRO A 92 -2.49 7.85 -2.66
CA PRO A 92 -3.44 7.24 -1.75
C PRO A 92 -3.80 5.81 -2.14
N MET A 93 -3.79 5.45 -3.44
CA MET A 93 -3.97 4.05 -3.84
C MET A 93 -2.79 3.16 -3.47
N TRP A 94 -1.56 3.69 -3.41
CA TRP A 94 -0.39 2.96 -2.94
C TRP A 94 -0.54 2.60 -1.47
N VAL A 95 -0.98 3.56 -0.64
CA VAL A 95 -1.31 3.33 0.76
C VAL A 95 -2.48 2.35 0.91
N ALA A 96 -3.60 2.59 0.21
CA ALA A 96 -4.79 1.75 0.30
C ALA A 96 -4.54 0.32 -0.17
N THR A 97 -3.82 0.13 -1.29
CA THR A 97 -3.45 -1.20 -1.79
C THR A 97 -2.53 -1.91 -0.80
N GLY A 98 -1.62 -1.19 -0.16
CA GLY A 98 -0.75 -1.75 0.87
C GLY A 98 -1.50 -2.21 2.12
N LEU A 99 -2.33 -1.33 2.69
CA LEU A 99 -3.12 -1.62 3.89
C LEU A 99 -4.13 -2.72 3.63
N LEU A 100 -5.02 -2.52 2.65
CA LEU A 100 -6.12 -3.44 2.35
C LEU A 100 -5.61 -4.74 1.72
N GLY A 101 -4.58 -4.69 0.87
CA GLY A 101 -4.03 -5.90 0.25
C GLY A 101 -3.38 -6.84 1.27
N GLN A 102 -2.72 -6.32 2.31
CA GLN A 102 -2.25 -7.14 3.42
C GLN A 102 -3.42 -7.81 4.14
N ILE A 103 -4.51 -7.07 4.41
CA ILE A 103 -5.72 -7.63 5.05
C ILE A 103 -6.28 -8.77 4.20
N LEU A 104 -6.34 -8.61 2.88
CA LEU A 104 -6.81 -9.64 1.96
C LEU A 104 -5.95 -10.91 1.94
N ILE A 105 -4.69 -10.83 2.35
CA ILE A 105 -3.81 -12.01 2.52
C ILE A 105 -3.98 -12.59 3.91
N THR A 106 -3.93 -11.76 4.94
CA THR A 106 -3.89 -12.19 6.34
C THR A 106 -5.24 -12.70 6.83
N LEU A 107 -6.35 -12.07 6.46
CA LEU A 107 -7.69 -12.42 6.96
C LEU A 107 -8.10 -13.86 6.57
N PRO A 108 -7.98 -14.31 5.30
CA PRO A 108 -8.30 -15.70 4.96
C PRO A 108 -7.45 -16.74 5.70
N ILE A 109 -6.17 -16.42 5.95
CA ILE A 109 -5.27 -17.31 6.70
C ILE A 109 -5.73 -17.44 8.15
N GLN A 110 -6.05 -16.30 8.80
CA GLN A 110 -6.58 -16.29 10.17
C GLN A 110 -7.86 -17.11 10.29
N LEU A 111 -8.81 -16.91 9.35
CA LEU A 111 -10.06 -17.68 9.30
C LEU A 111 -9.80 -19.18 9.10
N ALA A 112 -8.86 -19.56 8.24
CA ALA A 112 -8.54 -20.97 7.96
C ALA A 112 -7.93 -21.71 9.16
N ILE A 113 -7.17 -21.00 10.01
CA ILE A 113 -6.55 -21.59 11.21
C ILE A 113 -7.41 -21.41 12.48
N GLY A 114 -8.57 -20.76 12.36
CA GLY A 114 -9.46 -20.45 13.49
C GLY A 114 -8.91 -19.39 14.44
N ALA A 115 -8.03 -18.51 13.98
CA ALA A 115 -7.59 -17.34 14.74
C ALA A 115 -8.59 -16.18 14.55
N THR A 116 -8.87 -15.42 15.62
CA THR A 116 -9.69 -14.21 15.53
C THR A 116 -8.85 -13.07 14.94
N SER A 117 -9.49 -12.14 14.20
CA SER A 117 -8.83 -10.93 13.67
C SER A 117 -8.70 -9.82 14.72
N GLU A 118 -8.97 -10.17 15.97
CA GLU A 118 -8.75 -9.30 17.11
C GLU A 118 -7.24 -9.09 17.21
N PRO A 119 -6.76 -7.85 17.46
CA PRO A 119 -5.41 -7.67 17.97
C PRO A 119 -5.20 -8.62 19.13
N ALA A 120 -3.97 -9.10 19.36
CA ALA A 120 -3.60 -9.78 20.60
C ALA A 120 -3.77 -8.78 21.76
N VAL A 121 -5.01 -8.57 22.17
CA VAL A 121 -5.39 -8.01 23.45
C VAL A 121 -5.04 -9.13 24.41
N ASP A 122 -4.09 -8.86 25.30
CA ASP A 122 -3.61 -9.78 26.32
C ASP A 122 -4.75 -10.68 26.81
N GLU A 123 -4.62 -12.00 26.64
CA GLU A 123 -5.63 -12.99 27.06
C GLU A 123 -5.95 -12.90 28.58
N HIS A 124 -5.17 -12.09 29.33
CA HIS A 124 -5.37 -11.77 30.74
C HIS A 124 -6.33 -10.59 30.99
N LEU A 125 -6.79 -9.87 29.98
CA LEU A 125 -7.89 -8.91 30.13
C LEU A 125 -9.23 -9.66 30.08
N ALA A 126 -9.95 -9.63 31.20
CA ALA A 126 -11.24 -10.32 31.34
C ALA A 126 -12.29 -9.88 30.30
N ASP A 127 -12.18 -8.65 29.76
CA ASP A 127 -13.00 -8.14 28.67
C ASP A 127 -12.17 -7.22 27.74
N PRO A 128 -12.07 -7.50 26.42
CA PRO A 128 -11.42 -6.59 25.47
C PRO A 128 -12.21 -5.28 25.34
N PRO A 129 -11.56 -4.13 25.10
CA PRO A 129 -12.22 -2.81 25.13
C PRO A 129 -13.26 -2.61 24.02
N ILE A 130 -13.18 -3.39 22.94
CA ILE A 130 -14.08 -3.34 21.78
C ILE A 130 -14.76 -4.72 21.64
N GLU A 131 -16.07 -4.72 21.37
CA GLU A 131 -16.83 -5.94 21.12
C GLU A 131 -16.37 -6.68 19.85
N SER A 132 -16.35 -8.01 19.90
CA SER A 132 -15.86 -8.88 18.81
C SER A 132 -16.59 -8.67 17.47
N TRP A 133 -17.89 -8.35 17.50
CA TRP A 133 -18.67 -8.09 16.28
C TRP A 133 -18.18 -6.86 15.52
N VAL A 134 -17.61 -5.88 16.22
CA VAL A 134 -17.05 -4.67 15.59
C VAL A 134 -15.90 -5.07 14.67
N PHE A 135 -15.00 -5.94 15.14
CA PHE A 135 -13.91 -6.46 14.31
C PHE A 135 -14.47 -7.22 13.10
N ALA A 136 -15.47 -8.08 13.29
CA ALA A 136 -16.09 -8.79 12.17
C ALA A 136 -16.67 -7.85 11.10
N VAL A 137 -17.43 -6.83 11.51
CA VAL A 137 -18.01 -5.84 10.60
C VAL A 137 -16.92 -5.02 9.89
N VAL A 138 -15.91 -4.56 10.62
CA VAL A 138 -14.84 -3.71 10.08
C VAL A 138 -13.95 -4.49 9.13
N TYR A 139 -13.47 -5.68 9.49
CA TYR A 139 -12.60 -6.47 8.61
C TYR A 139 -13.34 -7.06 7.41
N ALA A 140 -14.63 -7.41 7.54
CA ALA A 140 -15.45 -7.76 6.38
C ALA A 140 -15.61 -6.56 5.42
N GLY A 141 -15.89 -5.37 5.97
CA GLY A 141 -15.94 -4.12 5.21
C GLY A 141 -14.62 -3.84 4.49
N PHE A 142 -13.48 -3.93 5.19
CA PHE A 142 -12.15 -3.75 4.60
C PHE A 142 -11.83 -4.78 3.52
N ALA A 143 -12.25 -6.04 3.68
CA ALA A 143 -12.05 -7.05 2.65
C ALA A 143 -12.82 -6.70 1.37
N VAL A 144 -14.11 -6.35 1.50
CA VAL A 144 -14.92 -5.92 0.36
C VAL A 144 -14.36 -4.64 -0.25
N LEU A 145 -14.09 -3.61 0.56
CA LEU A 145 -13.47 -2.37 0.11
C LEU A 145 -12.16 -2.62 -0.64
N GLY A 146 -11.27 -3.44 -0.08
CA GLY A 146 -9.99 -3.80 -0.69
C GLY A 146 -10.16 -4.42 -2.07
N ILE A 147 -11.01 -5.44 -2.19
CA ILE A 147 -11.26 -6.14 -3.46
C ILE A 147 -11.75 -5.14 -4.51
N PHE A 148 -12.79 -4.38 -4.21
CA PHE A 148 -13.47 -3.55 -5.19
C PHE A 148 -12.70 -2.24 -5.49
N LEU A 149 -12.05 -1.63 -4.50
CA LEU A 149 -11.24 -0.43 -4.70
C LEU A 149 -9.97 -0.74 -5.50
N ILE A 150 -9.26 -1.83 -5.19
CA ILE A 150 -8.06 -2.24 -5.93
C ILE A 150 -8.43 -2.68 -7.36
N ALA A 151 -9.53 -3.43 -7.54
CA ALA A 151 -10.02 -3.78 -8.87
C ALA A 151 -10.43 -2.54 -9.68
N GLY A 152 -11.15 -1.60 -9.06
CA GLY A 152 -11.52 -0.33 -9.65
C GLY A 152 -10.30 0.49 -10.07
N PHE A 153 -9.28 0.56 -9.21
CA PHE A 153 -8.02 1.21 -9.53
C PHE A 153 -7.28 0.53 -10.67
N ALA A 154 -7.22 -0.81 -10.70
CA ALA A 154 -6.57 -1.54 -11.80
C ALA A 154 -7.24 -1.25 -13.16
N LEU A 155 -8.59 -1.20 -13.19
CA LEU A 155 -9.35 -0.84 -14.39
C LEU A 155 -9.12 0.63 -14.79
N TYR A 156 -9.17 1.54 -13.81
CA TYR A 156 -8.92 2.97 -14.01
C TYR A 156 -7.50 3.23 -14.55
N ALA A 157 -6.50 2.61 -13.92
CA ALA A 157 -5.10 2.71 -14.27
C ALA A 157 -4.85 2.17 -15.68
N ARG A 158 -5.44 1.01 -16.01
CA ARG A 158 -5.37 0.43 -17.34
C ARG A 158 -5.92 1.40 -18.38
N GLU A 159 -7.13 1.94 -18.21
CA GLU A 159 -7.67 2.88 -19.20
C GLU A 159 -6.87 4.17 -19.34
N ARG A 160 -6.45 4.73 -18.20
CA ARG A 160 -5.81 6.03 -18.15
C ARG A 160 -4.39 5.99 -18.71
N TRP A 161 -3.66 4.91 -18.44
CA TRP A 161 -2.22 4.82 -18.70
C TRP A 161 -1.83 3.69 -19.67
N SER A 162 -2.78 2.92 -20.24
CA SER A 162 -2.45 1.90 -21.26
C SER A 162 -2.01 2.50 -22.59
N ALA A 163 -2.47 3.69 -22.96
CA ALA A 163 -2.06 4.35 -24.20
C ALA A 163 -0.60 4.88 -24.13
N SER A 164 -0.05 4.98 -22.91
CA SER A 164 1.29 5.48 -22.63
C SER A 164 2.26 4.37 -22.21
N GLN A 165 2.10 3.12 -22.67
CA GLN A 165 2.95 1.95 -22.33
C GLN A 165 4.47 2.16 -22.51
N LYS A 166 4.91 3.32 -23.01
CA LYS A 166 6.31 3.80 -23.00
C LYS A 166 7.00 3.64 -21.64
N TRP A 167 6.29 3.76 -20.51
CA TRP A 167 6.88 3.53 -19.17
C TRP A 167 7.19 2.05 -18.88
N ALA A 168 6.55 1.11 -19.58
CA ALA A 168 6.84 -0.33 -19.51
C ALA A 168 7.90 -0.79 -20.54
N GLU A 169 8.19 0.07 -21.54
CA GLU A 169 9.27 -0.12 -22.52
C GLU A 169 10.64 0.24 -21.92
N GLY A 170 10.68 1.14 -20.93
CA GLY A 170 11.90 1.71 -20.35
C GLY A 170 12.43 1.09 -19.05
N LEU A 171 12.28 -0.22 -18.82
CA LEU A 171 13.05 -0.87 -17.75
C LEU A 171 14.52 -0.89 -18.17
N ALA A 172 15.34 -0.03 -17.57
CA ALA A 172 16.75 0.10 -17.92
C ALA A 172 17.52 -1.23 -17.75
N GLU A 173 18.15 -1.72 -18.81
CA GLU A 173 19.09 -2.84 -18.75
C GLU A 173 20.39 -2.39 -18.06
N GLY A 174 20.85 -3.14 -17.05
CA GLY A 174 22.19 -2.97 -16.48
C GLY A 174 22.36 -1.81 -15.49
N ARG A 175 21.47 -1.66 -14.50
CA ARG A 175 21.63 -0.65 -13.45
C ARG A 175 22.63 -1.09 -12.38
N ARG A 176 23.46 -0.15 -11.90
CA ARG A 176 24.33 -0.37 -10.74
C ARG A 176 23.46 -0.53 -9.49
N VAL A 177 23.73 -1.58 -8.71
CA VAL A 177 23.08 -1.79 -7.40
C VAL A 177 23.63 -0.71 -6.45
N GLY A 178 22.81 0.27 -6.12
CA GLY A 178 23.11 1.28 -5.10
C GLY A 178 22.68 0.81 -3.71
N PRO A 179 22.94 1.64 -2.66
CA PRO A 179 22.56 1.32 -1.30
C PRO A 179 21.04 1.11 -1.15
N VAL A 180 20.23 1.89 -1.86
CA VAL A 180 18.76 1.82 -1.81
C VAL A 180 18.27 0.51 -2.43
N GLU A 181 18.82 0.10 -3.58
CA GLU A 181 18.52 -1.17 -4.24
C GLU A 181 18.91 -2.36 -3.35
N PHE A 182 20.08 -2.28 -2.71
CA PHE A 182 20.53 -3.28 -1.74
C PHE A 182 19.58 -3.37 -0.54
N THR A 183 19.23 -2.24 0.08
CA THR A 183 18.29 -2.21 1.22
C THR A 183 16.90 -2.71 0.81
N ALA A 184 16.38 -2.32 -0.35
CA ALA A 184 15.09 -2.76 -0.87
C ALA A 184 15.03 -4.29 -1.11
N PHE A 185 16.18 -4.93 -1.33
CA PHE A 185 16.27 -6.37 -1.50
C PHE A 185 16.54 -7.11 -0.18
N ILE A 186 17.55 -6.70 0.57
CA ILE A 186 18.03 -7.40 1.76
C ILE A 186 17.09 -7.21 2.96
N LEU A 187 16.55 -6.01 3.15
CA LEU A 187 15.76 -5.73 4.34
C LEU A 187 14.47 -6.57 4.39
N PRO A 188 13.65 -6.68 3.32
CA PRO A 188 12.52 -7.60 3.33
C PRO A 188 12.90 -9.07 3.62
N ILE A 189 14.06 -9.54 3.12
CA ILE A 189 14.54 -10.91 3.43
C ILE A 189 14.85 -11.04 4.92
N ALA A 190 15.57 -10.08 5.50
CA ALA A 190 15.88 -10.08 6.93
C ALA A 190 14.61 -10.06 7.79
N LEU A 191 13.60 -9.27 7.38
CA LEU A 191 12.29 -9.23 8.05
C LEU A 191 11.52 -10.55 7.94
N ALA A 192 11.57 -11.20 6.77
CA ALA A 192 10.97 -12.53 6.57
C ALA A 192 11.63 -13.58 7.47
N VAL A 193 12.97 -13.57 7.57
CA VAL A 193 13.71 -14.47 8.46
C VAL A 193 13.37 -14.20 9.92
N ALA A 194 13.39 -12.93 10.36
CA ALA A 194 13.02 -12.55 11.73
C ALA A 194 11.59 -12.99 12.08
N SER A 195 10.64 -12.80 11.15
CA SER A 195 9.25 -13.22 11.33
C SER A 195 9.09 -14.75 11.35
N THR A 196 9.91 -15.47 10.59
CA THR A 196 9.95 -16.94 10.61
C THR A 196 10.51 -17.48 11.91
N VAL A 197 11.54 -16.84 12.47
CA VAL A 197 12.06 -17.17 13.81
C VAL A 197 11.00 -16.90 14.87
N HIS A 198 10.33 -15.75 14.80
CA HIS A 198 9.22 -15.42 15.72
C HIS A 198 8.09 -16.45 15.64
N LEU A 199 7.77 -16.94 14.43
CA LEU A 199 6.75 -17.96 14.23
C LEU A 199 7.01 -19.25 15.03
N MET A 200 8.27 -19.57 15.37
CA MET A 200 8.62 -20.77 16.13
C MET A 200 8.20 -20.71 17.60
N THR A 201 7.97 -19.50 18.12
CA THR A 201 7.60 -19.25 19.52
C THR A 201 6.28 -18.48 19.64
N ALA A 202 5.59 -18.23 18.53
CA ALA A 202 4.39 -17.41 18.50
C ALA A 202 3.15 -18.21 18.92
N ASP A 203 2.23 -17.53 19.59
CA ASP A 203 0.93 -18.07 19.92
C ASP A 203 0.05 -18.23 18.68
N ARG A 204 -1.00 -19.07 18.81
CA ARG A 204 -1.91 -19.38 17.69
C ARG A 204 -2.56 -18.12 17.11
N ALA A 205 -2.85 -17.13 17.95
CA ALA A 205 -3.43 -15.85 17.55
C ALA A 205 -2.53 -15.07 16.58
N ASP A 206 -1.21 -15.17 16.71
CA ASP A 206 -0.25 -14.43 15.88
C ASP A 206 0.12 -15.13 14.57
N LEU A 207 -0.15 -16.44 14.44
CA LEU A 207 0.28 -17.23 13.30
C LEU A 207 -0.22 -16.65 11.97
N GLY A 208 -1.50 -16.28 11.89
CA GLY A 208 -2.07 -15.75 10.66
C GLY A 208 -1.42 -14.44 10.24
N ARG A 209 -1.19 -13.54 11.20
CA ARG A 209 -0.48 -12.27 11.01
C ARG A 209 0.94 -12.49 10.49
N LEU A 210 1.74 -13.31 11.19
CA LEU A 210 3.13 -13.58 10.85
C LEU A 210 3.28 -14.27 9.49
N ILE A 211 2.42 -15.25 9.16
CA ILE A 211 2.43 -15.90 7.84
C ILE A 211 2.12 -14.86 6.74
N GLY A 212 1.11 -14.01 6.95
CA GLY A 212 0.78 -12.95 6.00
C GLY A 212 1.93 -11.96 5.81
N GLU A 213 2.64 -11.59 6.87
CA GLU A 213 3.82 -10.73 6.80
C GLU A 213 4.97 -11.38 6.01
N ILE A 214 5.28 -12.65 6.29
CA ILE A 214 6.31 -13.42 5.58
C ILE A 214 6.01 -13.47 4.08
N ILE A 215 4.75 -13.71 3.71
CA ILE A 215 4.31 -13.71 2.30
C ILE A 215 4.60 -12.35 1.66
N VAL A 216 4.22 -11.25 2.30
CA VAL A 216 4.39 -9.91 1.73
C VAL A 216 5.86 -9.48 1.68
N PHE A 217 6.67 -9.83 2.69
CA PHE A 217 8.11 -9.63 2.65
C PHE A 217 8.78 -10.41 1.52
N THR A 218 8.33 -11.64 1.27
CA THR A 218 8.82 -12.46 0.16
C THR A 218 8.44 -11.84 -1.19
N ILE A 219 7.19 -11.38 -1.34
CA ILE A 219 6.75 -10.66 -2.55
C ILE A 219 7.61 -9.40 -2.77
N ALA A 220 7.91 -8.65 -1.71
CA ALA A 220 8.77 -7.46 -1.80
C ALA A 220 10.18 -7.79 -2.29
N ALA A 221 10.83 -8.80 -1.69
CA ALA A 221 12.17 -9.22 -2.08
C ALA A 221 12.21 -9.71 -3.54
N VAL A 222 11.27 -10.56 -3.94
CA VAL A 222 11.17 -11.09 -5.31
C VAL A 222 10.90 -9.98 -6.31
N SER A 223 10.02 -9.03 -5.97
CA SER A 223 9.68 -7.91 -6.87
C SER A 223 10.86 -6.95 -7.03
N ALA A 224 11.57 -6.63 -5.93
CA ALA A 224 12.78 -5.82 -5.98
C ALA A 224 13.87 -6.48 -6.84
N MET A 225 14.08 -7.79 -6.67
CA MET A 225 15.01 -8.57 -7.50
C MET A 225 14.59 -8.58 -8.97
N ALA A 226 13.31 -8.83 -9.27
CA ALA A 226 12.81 -8.85 -10.65
C ALA A 226 12.99 -7.50 -11.36
N LEU A 227 12.77 -6.39 -10.64
CA LEU A 227 13.00 -5.04 -11.16
C LEU A 227 14.50 -4.75 -11.34
N ALA A 228 15.35 -5.18 -10.40
CA ALA A 228 16.81 -4.99 -10.49
C ALA A 228 17.44 -5.78 -11.65
N LEU A 229 16.93 -6.97 -11.95
CA LEU A 229 17.47 -7.83 -13.02
C LEU A 229 17.03 -7.41 -14.44
N GLY A 230 16.02 -6.54 -14.60
CA GLY A 230 15.64 -5.96 -15.90
C GLY A 230 15.11 -6.96 -16.95
N ARG A 231 14.83 -8.22 -16.59
CA ARG A 231 14.48 -9.30 -17.54
C ARG A 231 13.03 -9.81 -17.62
N PRO A 232 11.94 -9.08 -17.30
CA PRO A 232 10.61 -9.67 -17.47
C PRO A 232 10.11 -9.55 -18.93
N GLN A 233 9.49 -10.61 -19.48
CA GLN A 233 8.61 -10.51 -20.66
C GLN A 233 7.37 -9.63 -20.35
N SER A 234 6.68 -9.07 -21.34
CA SER A 234 5.63 -8.05 -21.13
C SER A 234 4.57 -8.40 -20.08
N LEU A 235 4.03 -9.63 -20.07
CA LEU A 235 3.08 -10.09 -19.04
C LEU A 235 3.74 -10.22 -17.65
N ARG A 236 4.99 -10.69 -17.60
CA ARG A 236 5.79 -10.76 -16.37
C ARG A 236 6.14 -9.37 -15.82
N ARG A 237 6.21 -8.33 -16.67
CA ARG A 237 6.50 -6.94 -16.25
C ARG A 237 5.35 -6.36 -15.43
N TRP A 238 4.12 -6.52 -15.90
CA TRP A 238 2.93 -6.03 -15.18
C TRP A 238 2.78 -6.66 -13.81
N VAL A 239 3.04 -7.97 -13.71
CA VAL A 239 3.04 -8.67 -12.43
C VAL A 239 4.13 -8.13 -11.52
N ALA A 240 5.37 -7.96 -12.01
CA ALA A 240 6.46 -7.41 -11.19
C ALA A 240 6.15 -6.00 -10.66
N ILE A 241 5.56 -5.14 -11.50
CA ILE A 241 5.20 -3.76 -11.14
C ILE A 241 4.04 -3.75 -10.15
N ALA A 242 2.98 -4.52 -10.40
CA ALA A 242 1.84 -4.62 -9.50
C ALA A 242 2.26 -5.20 -8.13
N SER A 243 3.07 -6.25 -8.14
CA SER A 243 3.61 -6.85 -6.91
C SER A 243 4.52 -5.90 -6.16
N ALA A 244 5.42 -5.17 -6.83
CA ALA A 244 6.26 -4.14 -6.21
C ALA A 244 5.43 -3.00 -5.64
N PHE A 245 4.40 -2.55 -6.36
CA PHE A 245 3.50 -1.49 -5.92
C PHE A 245 2.75 -1.91 -4.65
N PHE A 246 2.16 -3.10 -4.67
CA PHE A 246 1.46 -3.68 -3.52
C PHE A 246 2.41 -3.85 -2.32
N SER A 247 3.52 -4.56 -2.50
CA SER A 247 4.39 -4.93 -1.39
C SER A 247 5.09 -3.72 -0.78
N SER A 248 5.59 -2.78 -1.60
CA SER A 248 6.19 -1.55 -1.08
C SER A 248 5.18 -0.71 -0.28
N GLY A 249 3.93 -0.62 -0.78
CA GLY A 249 2.85 0.07 -0.09
C GLY A 249 2.48 -0.61 1.22
N ALA A 250 2.44 -1.95 1.23
CA ALA A 250 2.13 -2.73 2.42
C ALA A 250 3.20 -2.55 3.50
N LEU A 251 4.48 -2.68 3.15
CA LEU A 251 5.59 -2.50 4.07
C LEU A 251 5.62 -1.06 4.64
N ALA A 252 5.52 -0.06 3.77
CA ALA A 252 5.55 1.34 4.20
C ALA A 252 4.35 1.69 5.09
N SER A 253 3.14 1.37 4.64
CA SER A 253 1.91 1.79 5.32
C SER A 253 1.72 1.06 6.65
N TRP A 254 1.94 -0.25 6.70
CA TRP A 254 1.87 -1.00 7.96
C TRP A 254 3.01 -0.66 8.90
N GLY A 255 4.22 -0.42 8.40
CA GLY A 255 5.34 0.03 9.24
C GLY A 255 5.03 1.38 9.91
N CYS A 256 4.55 2.35 9.13
CA CYS A 256 4.13 3.66 9.64
C CYS A 256 2.94 3.55 10.60
N TYR A 257 1.92 2.76 10.26
CA TYR A 257 0.77 2.52 11.13
C TYR A 257 1.20 1.93 12.48
N LEU A 258 2.04 0.90 12.46
CA LEU A 258 2.57 0.28 13.69
C LEU A 258 3.43 1.26 14.49
N LEU A 259 4.23 2.11 13.86
CA LEU A 259 4.95 3.17 14.56
C LEU A 259 4.00 4.13 15.26
N VAL A 260 2.90 4.53 14.61
CA VAL A 260 1.87 5.36 15.26
C VAL A 260 1.28 4.62 16.46
N VAL A 261 0.88 3.36 16.30
CA VAL A 261 0.30 2.55 17.38
C VAL A 261 1.25 2.38 18.56
N LEU A 262 2.54 2.15 18.30
CA LEU A 262 3.54 1.89 19.34
C LEU A 262 4.08 3.15 20.02
N LEU A 263 4.07 4.30 19.34
CA LEU A 263 4.59 5.56 19.87
C LEU A 263 3.50 6.45 20.48
N VAL A 264 2.23 6.25 20.11
CA VAL A 264 1.10 6.96 20.70
C VAL A 264 0.78 6.38 22.08
N PRO A 265 0.75 7.20 23.15
CA PRO A 265 0.50 6.72 24.51
C PRO A 265 -0.88 6.10 24.75
N LYS A 266 -0.89 5.04 25.58
CA LYS A 266 -1.93 4.50 26.50
C LYS A 266 -3.32 4.10 25.98
N ASP A 267 -3.87 4.69 24.92
CA ASP A 267 -5.22 4.33 24.46
C ASP A 267 -5.23 3.14 23.48
N LEU A 268 -4.08 2.79 22.88
CA LEU A 268 -3.98 1.76 21.82
C LEU A 268 -3.31 0.46 22.29
N THR A 269 -2.60 0.48 23.42
CA THR A 269 -1.82 -0.66 23.92
C THR A 269 -2.30 -1.02 25.31
N ALA A 270 -2.90 -2.21 25.45
CA ALA A 270 -3.25 -2.79 26.75
C ALA A 270 -2.02 -3.07 27.64
N GLU A 271 -0.83 -3.22 27.02
CA GLU A 271 0.41 -3.51 27.71
C GLU A 271 1.11 -2.25 28.25
N ASN A 272 1.65 -2.37 29.47
CA ASN A 272 2.40 -1.30 30.14
C ASN A 272 3.84 -1.13 29.61
N SER A 273 4.29 -1.93 28.64
CA SER A 273 5.68 -1.89 28.15
C SER A 273 5.78 -2.12 26.64
N VAL A 274 5.99 -1.04 25.89
CA VAL A 274 6.40 -1.12 24.48
C VAL A 274 7.87 -1.51 24.41
N THR A 275 8.20 -2.59 23.69
CA THR A 275 9.59 -3.03 23.52
C THR A 275 10.30 -2.22 22.43
N ALA A 276 11.57 -1.87 22.66
CA ALA A 276 12.40 -1.24 21.63
C ALA A 276 12.49 -2.09 20.34
N GLY A 277 12.40 -3.41 20.47
CA GLY A 277 12.36 -4.35 19.36
C GLY A 277 11.13 -4.18 18.46
N ALA A 278 9.94 -3.98 19.04
CA ALA A 278 8.71 -3.74 18.27
C ALA A 278 8.77 -2.43 17.47
N ILE A 279 9.29 -1.35 18.09
CA ILE A 279 9.49 -0.06 17.42
C ILE A 279 10.50 -0.19 16.29
N ALA A 280 11.65 -0.84 16.56
CA ALA A 280 12.68 -1.06 15.56
C ALA A 280 12.16 -1.88 14.37
N MET A 281 11.38 -2.93 14.64
CA MET A 281 10.68 -3.70 13.61
C MET A 281 9.77 -2.77 12.79
N ALA A 282 8.82 -2.07 13.40
CA ALA A 282 7.92 -1.17 12.66
C ALA A 282 8.67 -0.14 11.79
N ALA A 283 9.77 0.43 12.29
CA ALA A 283 10.64 1.34 11.55
C ALA A 283 11.36 0.67 10.37
N LEU A 284 11.94 -0.51 10.56
CA LEU A 284 12.61 -1.27 9.50
C LEU A 284 11.61 -1.69 8.42
N LYS A 285 10.38 -2.04 8.79
CA LYS A 285 9.28 -2.33 7.85
C LYS A 285 8.96 -1.11 7.00
N ALA A 286 8.81 0.05 7.63
CA ALA A 286 8.54 1.30 6.93
C ALA A 286 9.67 1.65 5.95
N LEU A 287 10.93 1.60 6.43
CA LEU A 287 12.12 1.86 5.65
C LEU A 287 12.22 0.96 4.42
N ALA A 288 12.03 -0.36 4.60
CA ALA A 288 12.02 -1.32 3.51
C ALA A 288 10.97 -0.95 2.45
N GLY A 289 9.75 -0.61 2.87
CA GLY A 289 8.68 -0.17 1.98
C GLY A 289 9.05 1.05 1.15
N PHE A 290 9.60 2.09 1.79
CA PHE A 290 10.05 3.31 1.08
C PHE A 290 11.21 3.04 0.12
N CYS A 291 12.17 2.19 0.50
CA CYS A 291 13.25 1.78 -0.41
C CYS A 291 12.71 1.00 -1.61
N CYS A 292 11.79 0.04 -1.41
CA CYS A 292 11.15 -0.68 -2.52
C CYS A 292 10.35 0.27 -3.44
N ALA A 293 9.63 1.24 -2.87
CA ALA A 293 8.89 2.25 -3.64
C ALA A 293 9.83 3.14 -4.46
N ALA A 294 10.98 3.54 -3.90
CA ALA A 294 12.01 4.29 -4.61
C ALA A 294 12.60 3.49 -5.78
N VAL A 295 12.89 2.20 -5.58
CA VAL A 295 13.35 1.31 -6.66
C VAL A 295 12.31 1.22 -7.77
N LEU A 296 11.03 1.03 -7.41
CA LEU A 296 9.93 1.01 -8.38
C LEU A 296 9.82 2.33 -9.14
N ALA A 297 9.81 3.47 -8.45
CA ALA A 297 9.71 4.79 -9.07
C ALA A 297 10.86 5.04 -10.06
N ARG A 298 12.10 4.72 -9.67
CA ARG A 298 13.26 4.85 -10.57
C ARG A 298 13.26 3.84 -11.71
N ALA A 299 12.56 2.72 -11.59
CA ALA A 299 12.40 1.75 -12.69
C ALA A 299 11.35 2.22 -13.71
N LEU A 300 10.39 3.05 -13.27
CA LEU A 300 9.36 3.64 -14.12
C LEU A 300 9.81 4.95 -14.80
N ASP A 301 10.84 5.63 -14.28
CA ASP A 301 11.44 6.85 -14.85
C ASP A 301 12.96 6.66 -15.14
N PRO A 302 13.32 6.12 -16.31
CA PRO A 302 14.72 5.88 -16.69
C PRO A 302 15.52 7.16 -16.97
N ASP A 303 14.89 8.25 -17.43
CA ASP A 303 15.58 9.45 -17.92
C ASP A 303 15.97 10.43 -16.80
N GLY A 304 15.27 10.42 -15.66
CA GLY A 304 15.63 11.21 -14.48
C GLY A 304 17.01 10.88 -13.90
N SER A 305 17.52 9.67 -14.13
CA SER A 305 18.85 9.25 -13.65
C SER A 305 20.03 9.72 -14.51
N ARG A 306 19.80 10.23 -15.73
CA ARG A 306 20.84 10.78 -16.61
C ARG A 306 21.17 12.25 -16.32
N HIS A 307 20.24 13.01 -15.74
CA HIS A 307 20.42 14.44 -15.49
C HIS A 307 21.16 14.75 -14.18
N GLY A 308 21.39 13.76 -13.30
CA GLY A 308 21.97 13.97 -11.98
C GLY A 308 23.50 13.88 -11.87
N TYR A 309 24.24 13.56 -12.95
CA TYR A 309 25.68 13.30 -12.83
C TYR A 309 26.53 13.70 -14.06
N GLY A 310 26.00 14.51 -15.00
CA GLY A 310 26.61 14.66 -16.33
C GLY A 310 26.52 16.03 -17.01
N GLY A 311 26.57 17.15 -16.27
CA GLY A 311 26.87 18.48 -16.82
C GLY A 311 27.79 19.19 -15.83
N ASP A 312 28.94 19.77 -16.16
CA ASP A 312 29.42 20.31 -17.42
C ASP A 312 30.93 20.08 -17.53
N HIS A 313 31.41 19.30 -18.50
CA HIS A 313 32.81 19.40 -18.97
C HIS A 313 32.91 18.87 -20.40
N THR A 314 32.36 19.60 -21.36
CA THR A 314 32.74 19.45 -22.77
C THR A 314 33.00 20.80 -23.42
N SER A 315 34.30 21.08 -23.52
CA SER A 315 34.97 21.71 -24.67
C SER A 315 34.35 22.98 -25.25
N SER A 316 34.90 24.12 -24.86
CA SER A 316 34.93 25.33 -25.68
C SER A 316 35.61 25.04 -27.03
N GLY A 317 34.80 24.82 -28.07
CA GLY A 317 35.25 24.76 -29.45
C GLY A 317 35.70 26.15 -29.91
N VAL A 318 37.01 26.36 -29.97
CA VAL A 318 37.60 27.50 -30.67
C VAL A 318 37.34 27.31 -32.17
N GLN A 319 36.38 28.09 -32.70
CA GLN A 319 36.26 28.33 -34.13
C GLN A 319 37.51 29.10 -34.60
N SER A 320 38.42 28.42 -35.30
CA SER A 320 39.40 29.09 -36.15
C SER A 320 39.01 28.89 -37.61
N SER A 321 38.56 29.98 -38.21
CA SER A 321 38.36 30.17 -39.64
C SER A 321 39.69 30.02 -40.39
N ARG A 322 39.79 29.07 -41.33
CA ARG A 322 40.77 29.14 -42.41
C ARG A 322 40.07 29.37 -43.73
N LEU A 323 40.43 30.51 -44.32
CA LEU A 323 40.10 30.97 -45.66
C LEU A 323 40.55 29.96 -46.71
N THR A 324 39.61 29.58 -47.58
CA THR A 324 39.88 29.07 -48.92
C THR A 324 39.78 30.25 -49.89
N THR A 325 40.91 30.68 -50.44
CA THR A 325 40.96 31.44 -51.69
C THR A 325 41.99 30.79 -52.60
N THR A 326 41.46 30.13 -53.63
CA THR A 326 42.15 29.76 -54.86
C THR A 326 42.00 30.88 -55.89
N ASN A 327 43.05 31.04 -56.70
CA ASN A 327 43.33 31.98 -57.80
C ASN A 327 44.06 33.26 -57.41
#